data_AF-A0A915C7U6-F1
#
_entry.id   AF-A0A915C7U6-F1
#
_cell.length_a   1.000
_cell.length_b   1.000
_cell.length_c   1.000
_cell.angle_alpha   90.00
_cell.angle_beta   90.00
_cell.angle_gamma   90.00
#
_symmetry.space_group_name_H-M   'P 1'
#
loop_
_entity.id
_entity.type
_entity.pdbx_description
1 polymer ?
#
loop_
_entity_poly.entity_id
_entity_poly.type
_entity_poly.pdbx_seq_one_letter_code
_entity_poly.pdbx_strand_id
1 'polypeptide(L)'
;YSIMNDKCRISKGSRLVIIGSGPTAIGALHRIFSLIEQHRLDADFLNVTVIERENEVGGLARSITDSNGFTWDLGVHVTGTSRHREFVEVVDKAVRRWNKVRRSVKADLSEIFNDPQPHRNYVPYPVQQSIPYFPEPIKQKCLRELKCLKPPSDAEGSSNFAEYSAQFFGSTLQDIFIRPYNRKEEMNCNWATGRVPSADLKKIEERCQKTRVVLENEDSKAPFTCFRYPRDLRGIGPIWKIIAQSYPPSVFRFEETVRHIDIASKMVRSLM
;
A
#
# COMPACT_ATOMS: atom_id res chain seq x y z
N TYR A 1 12.53 39.85 -10.95
CA TYR A 1 11.22 39.67 -10.30
C TYR A 1 11.42 38.85 -9.04
N SER A 2 11.43 39.54 -7.90
CA SER A 2 11.62 38.95 -6.56
C SER A 2 10.33 38.23 -6.15
N ILE A 3 10.33 36.90 -6.16
CA ILE A 3 9.30 36.10 -5.47
C ILE A 3 9.81 35.89 -4.04
N MET A 4 9.82 36.96 -3.25
CA MET A 4 10.06 36.86 -1.81
C MET A 4 8.75 36.54 -1.09
N ASN A 5 8.58 35.24 -0.80
CA ASN A 5 8.37 34.76 0.57
C ASN A 5 7.19 35.35 1.38
N ASP A 6 5.98 35.38 0.82
CA ASP A 6 4.76 35.40 1.64
C ASP A 6 4.53 34.00 2.24
N LYS A 7 5.38 33.62 3.20
CA LYS A 7 5.07 32.50 4.08
C LYS A 7 3.81 32.90 4.84
N CYS A 8 2.68 32.26 4.51
CA CYS A 8 1.43 32.37 5.24
C CYS A 8 1.71 32.22 6.74
N ARG A 9 1.75 33.33 7.47
CA ARG A 9 1.99 33.31 8.92
C ARG A 9 0.71 32.85 9.58
N ILE A 10 0.71 31.62 10.10
CA ILE A 10 -0.35 31.11 10.95
C ILE A 10 -0.30 31.90 12.26
N SER A 11 -1.38 32.60 12.59
CA SER A 11 -1.52 33.35 13.84
C SER A 11 -2.39 32.59 14.85
N LYS A 12 -2.27 32.95 16.13
CA LYS A 12 -3.13 32.42 17.18
C LYS A 12 -4.61 32.65 16.84
N GLY A 13 -5.43 31.60 16.98
CA GLY A 13 -6.85 31.61 16.62
C GLY A 13 -7.14 31.36 15.14
N SER A 14 -6.12 31.03 14.33
CA SER A 14 -6.32 30.64 12.93
C SER A 14 -7.20 29.39 12.84
N ARG A 15 -8.06 29.34 11.81
CA ARG A 15 -8.90 28.17 11.52
C ARG A 15 -8.16 27.22 10.59
N LEU A 16 -8.15 25.94 10.93
CA LEU A 16 -7.68 24.86 10.07
C LEU A 16 -8.84 23.94 9.74
N VAL A 17 -9.21 23.90 8.46
CA VAL A 17 -10.23 22.97 7.96
C VAL A 17 -9.53 21.79 7.29
N ILE A 18 -9.83 20.59 7.74
CA ILE A 18 -9.38 19.32 7.17
C ILE A 18 -10.59 18.68 6.49
N ILE A 19 -10.45 18.25 5.24
CA ILE A 19 -11.54 17.65 4.47
C ILE A 19 -11.28 16.15 4.34
N GLY A 20 -12.21 15.35 4.84
CA GLY A 20 -12.10 13.91 5.02
C GLY A 20 -11.47 13.51 6.35
N SER A 21 -11.79 12.29 6.80
CA SER A 21 -11.38 11.72 8.10
C SER A 21 -10.65 10.38 7.97
N GLY A 22 -10.01 10.14 6.82
CA GLY A 22 -9.17 8.97 6.59
C GLY A 22 -7.82 9.02 7.33
N PRO A 23 -6.95 8.00 7.16
CA PRO A 23 -5.64 7.90 7.82
C PRO A 23 -4.79 9.17 7.75
N THR A 24 -4.82 9.87 6.61
CA THR A 24 -4.10 11.14 6.41
C THR A 24 -4.57 12.23 7.36
N ALA A 25 -5.88 12.41 7.49
CA ALA A 25 -6.48 13.42 8.37
C ALA A 25 -6.22 13.08 9.84
N ILE A 26 -6.35 11.81 10.21
CA ILE A 26 -6.02 11.32 11.55
C ILE A 26 -4.53 11.56 11.88
N GLY A 27 -3.63 11.38 10.91
CA GLY A 27 -2.21 11.72 11.08
C GLY A 27 -1.97 13.21 11.28
N ALA A 28 -2.68 14.08 10.56
CA ALA A 28 -2.60 15.53 10.78
C ALA A 28 -3.08 15.93 12.18
N LEU A 29 -4.22 15.38 12.63
CA LEU A 29 -4.73 15.58 13.99
C LEU A 29 -3.72 15.06 15.03
N HIS A 30 -3.20 13.84 14.84
CA HIS A 30 -2.22 13.25 15.74
C HIS A 30 -1.05 14.20 15.96
N ARG A 31 -0.52 14.80 14.88
CA ARG A 31 0.61 15.70 14.99
C ARG A 31 0.27 16.99 15.72
N ILE A 32 -0.89 17.59 15.43
CA ILE A 32 -1.34 18.83 16.08
C ILE A 32 -1.52 18.60 17.58
N PHE A 33 -2.29 17.57 17.96
CA PHE A 33 -2.55 17.26 19.37
C PHE A 33 -1.29 16.82 20.12
N SER A 34 -0.38 16.07 19.49
CA SER A 34 0.92 15.75 20.10
C SER A 34 1.76 16.99 20.38
N LEU A 35 1.72 18.02 19.52
CA LEU A 35 2.42 19.29 19.78
C LEU A 35 1.79 20.07 20.92
N ILE A 36 0.47 20.01 21.08
CA ILE A 36 -0.26 20.61 22.20
C ILE A 36 0.11 19.90 23.51
N GLU A 37 0.08 18.57 23.53
CA GLU A 37 0.49 17.76 24.68
C GLU A 37 1.95 18.00 25.09
N GLN A 38 2.84 18.25 24.11
CA GLN A 38 4.25 18.57 24.36
C GLN A 38 4.48 20.05 24.76
N HIS A 39 3.42 20.84 24.94
CA HIS A 39 3.49 22.29 25.20
C HIS A 39 4.28 23.08 24.14
N ARG A 40 4.32 22.57 22.90
CA ARG A 40 4.96 23.22 21.75
C ARG A 40 3.98 24.05 20.91
N LEU A 41 2.69 23.89 21.18
CA LEU A 41 1.59 24.61 20.56
C LEU A 41 0.54 24.89 21.64
N ASP A 42 0.05 26.12 21.77
CA ASP A 42 -1.07 26.38 22.69
C ASP A 42 -2.32 25.66 22.19
N ALA A 43 -3.15 25.15 23.11
CA ALA A 43 -4.39 24.44 22.75
C ALA A 43 -5.38 25.33 21.98
N ASP A 44 -5.34 26.64 22.19
CA ASP A 44 -6.17 27.65 21.50
C ASP A 44 -5.47 28.28 20.28
N PHE A 45 -4.28 27.79 19.92
CA PHE A 45 -3.52 28.34 18.79
C PHE A 45 -4.22 28.11 17.45
N LEU A 46 -4.83 26.92 17.26
CA LEU A 46 -5.58 26.55 16.06
C LEU A 46 -6.99 26.09 16.42
N ASN A 47 -7.98 26.61 15.70
CA ASN A 47 -9.32 26.06 15.69
C ASN A 47 -9.44 25.03 14.56
N VAL A 48 -9.37 23.75 14.91
CA VAL A 48 -9.36 22.64 13.95
C VAL A 48 -10.78 22.11 13.74
N THR A 49 -11.18 21.95 12.48
CA THR A 49 -12.43 21.28 12.10
C THR A 49 -12.14 20.26 11.00
N VAL A 50 -12.57 19.02 11.21
CA VAL A 50 -12.57 17.95 10.21
C VAL A 50 -13.99 17.82 9.68
N ILE A 51 -14.16 17.95 8.36
CA ILE A 51 -15.43 17.75 7.68
C ILE A 51 -15.39 16.41 6.95
N GLU A 52 -16.32 15.52 7.27
CA GLU A 52 -16.44 14.19 6.68
C GLU A 52 -17.85 13.98 6.15
N ARG A 53 -17.96 13.47 4.92
CA ARG A 53 -19.24 13.16 4.30
C ARG A 53 -19.90 11.95 4.93
N GLU A 54 -19.11 10.96 5.30
CA GLU A 54 -19.59 9.73 5.92
C GLU A 54 -19.96 9.96 7.39
N ASN A 55 -20.70 9.03 7.99
CA ASN A 55 -21.10 9.10 9.41
C ASN A 55 -20.01 8.60 10.38
N GLU A 56 -18.84 8.24 9.87
CA GLU A 56 -17.76 7.62 10.64
C GLU A 56 -16.38 7.91 10.04
N VAL A 57 -15.34 7.79 10.87
CA VAL A 57 -13.95 7.97 10.44
C VAL A 57 -13.40 6.77 9.64
N GLY A 58 -12.31 7.02 8.92
CA GLY A 58 -11.44 5.96 8.36
C GLY A 58 -11.33 5.98 6.84
N GLY A 59 -12.24 6.66 6.12
CA GLY A 59 -12.18 6.76 4.64
C GLY A 59 -12.11 5.38 3.96
N LEU A 60 -11.08 5.15 3.15
CA LEU A 60 -10.82 3.85 2.50
C LEU A 60 -10.27 2.78 3.44
N ALA A 61 -9.86 3.13 4.66
CA ALA A 61 -9.40 2.17 5.65
C ALA A 61 -10.52 1.76 6.62
N ARG A 62 -11.77 1.79 6.16
CA ARG A 62 -12.95 1.33 6.92
C ARG A 62 -13.20 -0.17 6.74
N SER A 63 -14.02 -0.70 7.64
CA SER A 63 -14.58 -2.03 7.57
C SER A 63 -16.09 -1.96 7.72
N ILE A 64 -16.81 -2.71 6.89
CA ILE A 64 -18.28 -2.79 6.88
C ILE A 64 -18.67 -4.19 7.29
N THR A 65 -19.61 -4.33 8.23
CA THR A 65 -20.21 -5.63 8.56
C THR A 65 -21.58 -5.72 7.91
N ASP A 66 -21.81 -6.75 7.12
CA ASP A 66 -23.10 -6.96 6.45
C ASP A 66 -24.16 -7.55 7.39
N SER A 67 -25.40 -7.65 6.88
CA SER A 67 -26.54 -8.17 7.64
C SER A 67 -26.40 -9.65 8.03
N ASN A 68 -25.49 -10.39 7.39
CA ASN A 68 -25.20 -11.79 7.69
C ASN A 68 -24.04 -11.93 8.70
N GLY A 69 -23.46 -10.82 9.15
CA GLY A 69 -22.39 -10.79 10.15
C GLY A 69 -20.98 -10.95 9.59
N PHE A 70 -20.80 -10.98 8.26
CA PHE A 70 -19.47 -10.97 7.63
C PHE A 70 -18.90 -9.55 7.61
N THR A 71 -17.60 -9.44 7.86
CA THR A 71 -16.91 -8.15 7.85
C THR A 71 -15.99 -8.03 6.64
N TRP A 72 -16.10 -6.88 5.96
CA TRP A 72 -15.40 -6.54 4.73
C TRP A 72 -14.58 -5.28 4.94
N ASP A 73 -13.26 -5.35 4.75
CA ASP A 73 -12.44 -4.15 4.58
C ASP A 73 -12.64 -3.58 3.17
N LEU A 74 -12.50 -2.26 3.02
CA LEU A 74 -12.57 -1.58 1.72
C LEU A 74 -11.26 -1.76 0.92
N GLY A 75 -10.95 -3.01 0.56
CA GLY A 75 -9.71 -3.43 -0.08
C GLY A 75 -8.78 -4.18 0.87
N VAL A 76 -7.65 -4.67 0.33
CA VAL A 76 -6.72 -5.51 1.09
C VAL A 76 -5.86 -4.64 2.03
N HIS A 77 -6.20 -4.65 3.31
CA HIS A 77 -5.47 -3.96 4.35
C HIS A 77 -4.67 -4.95 5.21
N VAL A 78 -3.36 -4.77 5.27
CA VAL A 78 -2.47 -5.57 6.12
C VAL A 78 -1.51 -4.64 6.85
N THR A 79 -1.30 -4.85 8.15
CA THR A 79 -0.38 -4.02 8.93
C THR A 79 0.92 -4.78 9.15
N GLY A 80 1.95 -4.41 8.38
CA GLY A 80 3.30 -4.95 8.52
C GLY A 80 4.19 -4.08 9.42
N THR A 81 5.49 -4.35 9.37
CA THR A 81 6.51 -3.41 9.86
C THR A 81 6.47 -2.14 9.03
N SER A 82 6.36 -0.97 9.67
CA SER A 82 6.51 0.33 9.03
C SER A 82 7.89 0.93 9.34
N ARG A 83 8.42 1.73 8.41
CA ARG A 83 9.63 2.54 8.66
C ARG A 83 9.35 3.75 9.55
N HIS A 84 8.07 4.10 9.74
CA HIS A 84 7.62 5.21 10.57
C HIS A 84 7.21 4.67 11.95
N ARG A 85 8.11 4.80 12.92
CA ARG A 85 7.91 4.31 14.29
C ARG A 85 6.66 4.91 14.96
N GLU A 86 6.43 6.21 14.78
CA GLU A 86 5.26 6.93 15.31
C GLU A 86 3.94 6.30 14.83
N PHE A 87 3.86 5.95 13.54
CA PHE A 87 2.69 5.24 12.99
C PHE A 87 2.46 3.89 13.68
N VAL A 88 3.53 3.10 13.90
CA VAL A 88 3.43 1.80 14.56
C VAL A 88 2.92 1.97 15.99
N GLU A 89 3.48 2.94 16.73
CA GLU A 89 3.10 3.21 18.12
C GLU A 89 1.62 3.63 18.23
N VAL A 90 1.14 4.51 17.35
CA VAL A 90 -0.27 4.94 17.33
C VAL A 90 -1.21 3.76 17.04
N VAL A 91 -0.89 2.96 16.03
CA VAL A 91 -1.73 1.81 15.64
C VAL A 91 -1.69 0.71 16.71
N ASP A 92 -0.54 0.48 17.36
CA ASP A 92 -0.40 -0.53 18.41
C ASP A 92 -1.15 -0.15 19.70
N LYS A 93 -1.25 1.14 20.02
CA LYS A 93 -2.10 1.62 21.13
C LYS A 93 -3.59 1.29 20.91
N ALA A 94 -4.03 1.28 19.65
CA ALA A 94 -5.42 1.00 19.29
C ALA A 94 -5.77 -0.50 19.23
N VAL A 95 -4.78 -1.40 19.25
CA VAL A 95 -5.00 -2.84 19.08
C VAL A 95 -4.33 -3.65 20.19
N ARG A 96 -5.13 -4.26 21.05
CA ARG A 96 -4.65 -5.05 22.19
C ARG A 96 -3.96 -6.34 21.79
N ARG A 97 -4.51 -7.03 20.78
CA ARG A 97 -4.00 -8.34 20.32
C ARG A 97 -3.98 -8.39 18.80
N TRP A 98 -2.84 -8.85 18.28
CA TRP A 98 -2.61 -9.02 16.86
C TRP A 98 -2.55 -10.50 16.51
N ASN A 99 -3.23 -10.87 15.43
CA ASN A 99 -2.89 -12.09 14.71
C ASN A 99 -1.62 -11.82 13.91
N LYS A 100 -0.65 -12.75 13.96
CA LYS A 100 0.51 -12.75 13.07
C LYS A 100 0.27 -13.80 11.99
N VAL A 101 0.12 -13.36 10.75
CA VAL A 101 -0.26 -14.21 9.63
C VAL A 101 0.92 -14.30 8.67
N ARG A 102 1.37 -15.52 8.36
CA ARG A 102 2.38 -15.77 7.32
C ARG A 102 1.81 -15.28 5.99
N ARG A 103 2.55 -14.39 5.32
CA ARG A 103 2.21 -13.96 3.97
C ARG A 103 2.42 -15.15 3.02
N SER A 104 1.33 -15.61 2.44
CA SER A 104 1.32 -16.67 1.42
C SER A 104 0.63 -16.10 0.19
N VAL A 105 1.41 -15.65 -0.78
CA VAL A 105 0.91 -15.06 -2.02
C VAL A 105 1.40 -15.92 -3.17
N LYS A 106 0.48 -16.32 -4.04
CA LYS A 106 0.78 -17.07 -5.27
C LYS A 106 0.18 -16.33 -6.46
N ALA A 107 0.85 -16.42 -7.60
CA ALA A 107 0.28 -16.01 -8.87
C ALA A 107 -0.33 -17.23 -9.56
N ASP A 108 -1.51 -17.04 -10.12
CA ASP A 108 -2.16 -18.01 -11.00
C ASP A 108 -1.60 -17.83 -12.42
N LEU A 109 -1.05 -18.90 -12.98
CA LEU A 109 -0.54 -18.96 -14.35
C LEU A 109 -1.24 -20.09 -15.12
N SER A 110 -2.49 -20.41 -14.78
CA SER A 110 -3.28 -21.48 -15.40
C SER A 110 -3.38 -21.37 -16.92
N GLU A 111 -3.53 -20.16 -17.47
CA GLU A 111 -3.54 -19.94 -18.94
C GLU A 111 -2.23 -20.31 -19.64
N ILE A 112 -1.13 -20.34 -18.88
CA ILE A 112 0.22 -20.60 -19.39
C ILE A 112 0.63 -22.06 -19.16
N PHE A 113 0.32 -22.59 -17.98
CA PHE A 113 0.75 -23.92 -17.55
C PHE A 113 -0.23 -25.00 -18.00
N ASN A 114 -1.53 -24.69 -17.94
CA ASN A 114 -2.63 -25.59 -18.26
C ASN A 114 -2.47 -27.00 -17.66
N ASP A 115 -1.98 -27.08 -16.42
CA ASP A 115 -1.74 -28.35 -15.72
C ASP A 115 -3.08 -28.89 -15.20
N PRO A 116 -3.40 -30.19 -15.43
CA PRO A 116 -4.64 -30.80 -14.94
C PRO A 116 -4.74 -30.82 -13.41
N GLN A 117 -3.63 -30.64 -12.69
CA GLN A 117 -3.62 -30.48 -11.24
C GLN A 117 -3.65 -28.99 -10.88
N PRO A 118 -4.76 -28.43 -10.37
CA PRO A 118 -4.91 -26.98 -10.20
C PRO A 118 -3.80 -26.30 -9.38
N HIS A 119 -3.29 -26.97 -8.35
CA HIS A 119 -2.22 -26.43 -7.50
C HIS A 119 -0.91 -26.19 -8.24
N ARG A 120 -0.66 -26.87 -9.37
CA ARG A 120 0.58 -26.73 -10.16
C ARG A 120 0.58 -25.48 -11.04
N ASN A 121 -0.59 -24.94 -11.35
CA ASN A 121 -0.77 -23.68 -12.06
C ASN A 121 -0.39 -22.46 -11.20
N TYR A 122 -0.24 -22.64 -9.89
CA TYR A 122 0.20 -21.59 -8.99
C TYR A 122 1.71 -21.60 -8.78
N VAL A 123 2.29 -20.40 -8.80
CA VAL A 123 3.69 -20.15 -8.45
C VAL A 123 3.81 -19.15 -7.30
N PRO A 124 4.84 -19.25 -6.43
CA PRO A 124 5.07 -18.26 -5.37
C PRO A 124 5.27 -16.83 -5.93
N TYR A 125 4.79 -15.82 -5.21
CA TYR A 125 5.14 -14.43 -5.47
C TYR A 125 6.47 -14.09 -4.76
N PRO A 126 7.39 -13.32 -5.38
CA PRO A 126 7.24 -12.62 -6.66
C PRO A 126 7.56 -13.50 -7.88
N VAL A 127 6.78 -13.36 -8.96
CA VAL A 127 6.76 -14.29 -10.10
C VAL A 127 8.11 -14.41 -10.83
N GLN A 128 8.88 -13.33 -10.90
CA GLN A 128 10.23 -13.34 -11.49
C GLN A 128 11.20 -14.28 -10.76
N GLN A 129 10.99 -14.57 -9.47
CA GLN A 129 11.80 -15.55 -8.72
C GLN A 129 11.29 -16.99 -8.89
N SER A 130 10.13 -17.14 -9.53
CA SER A 130 9.45 -18.42 -9.71
C SER A 130 9.64 -19.03 -11.09
N ILE A 131 10.54 -18.49 -11.92
CA ILE A 131 10.99 -19.10 -13.18
C ILE A 131 11.34 -20.60 -13.04
N PRO A 132 11.97 -21.07 -11.93
CA PRO A 132 12.22 -22.50 -11.74
C PRO A 132 10.97 -23.39 -11.79
N TYR A 133 9.78 -22.85 -11.51
CA TYR A 133 8.50 -23.56 -11.56
C TYR A 133 7.87 -23.62 -12.96
N PHE A 134 8.40 -22.87 -13.92
CA PHE A 134 7.77 -22.72 -15.24
C PHE A 134 7.97 -23.98 -16.10
N PRO A 135 7.05 -24.25 -17.05
CA PRO A 135 7.26 -25.25 -18.09
C PRO A 135 8.59 -25.04 -18.81
N GLU A 136 9.27 -26.13 -19.15
CA GLU A 136 10.65 -26.11 -19.63
C GLU A 136 10.90 -25.15 -20.82
N PRO A 137 10.05 -25.10 -21.86
CA PRO A 137 10.26 -24.17 -22.96
C PRO A 137 10.24 -22.69 -22.55
N ILE A 138 9.36 -22.33 -21.60
CA ILE A 138 9.20 -20.96 -21.10
C ILE A 138 10.36 -20.62 -20.16
N LYS A 139 10.68 -21.55 -19.25
CA LYS A 139 11.84 -21.43 -18.35
C LYS A 139 13.12 -21.10 -19.11
N GLN A 140 13.41 -21.85 -20.18
CA GLN A 140 14.62 -21.64 -20.99
C GLN A 140 14.60 -20.31 -21.75
N LYS A 141 13.44 -19.85 -22.22
CA LYS A 141 13.32 -18.50 -22.81
C LYS A 141 13.63 -17.41 -21.79
N CYS A 142 13.01 -17.47 -20.60
CA CYS A 142 13.28 -16.52 -19.53
C CYS A 142 14.77 -16.50 -19.14
N LEU A 143 15.41 -17.66 -18.98
CA LEU A 143 16.83 -17.74 -18.65
C LEU A 143 17.74 -17.10 -19.71
N ARG A 144 17.45 -17.33 -21.00
CA ARG A 144 18.22 -16.69 -22.09
C ARG A 144 18.05 -15.18 -22.10
N GLU A 145 16.82 -14.70 -21.94
CA GLU A 145 16.53 -13.27 -21.90
C GLU A 145 17.23 -12.62 -20.71
N LEU A 146 17.08 -13.15 -19.49
CA LEU A 146 17.69 -12.61 -18.28
C LEU A 146 19.23 -12.49 -18.37
N LYS A 147 19.91 -13.40 -19.08
CA LYS A 147 21.37 -13.33 -19.33
C LYS A 147 21.78 -12.12 -20.16
N CYS A 148 20.89 -11.65 -21.03
CA CYS A 148 21.16 -10.54 -21.94
C CYS A 148 20.71 -9.19 -21.37
N LEU A 149 19.93 -9.18 -20.28
CA LEU A 149 19.40 -7.95 -19.70
C LEU A 149 20.48 -7.15 -18.95
N LYS A 150 20.34 -5.83 -19.03
CA LYS A 150 21.13 -4.86 -18.25
C LYS A 150 20.15 -3.90 -17.58
N PRO A 151 19.63 -4.25 -16.39
CA PRO A 151 18.64 -3.42 -15.71
C PRO A 151 19.19 -2.01 -15.42
N PRO A 152 18.44 -0.95 -15.73
CA PRO A 152 18.90 0.43 -15.50
C PRO A 152 18.86 0.81 -14.01
N SER A 153 19.62 1.84 -13.63
CA SER A 153 19.61 2.44 -12.28
C SER A 153 18.32 3.22 -11.98
N ASP A 154 17.73 3.80 -13.02
CA ASP A 154 16.58 4.68 -12.96
C ASP A 154 15.70 4.50 -14.20
N ALA A 155 14.62 5.29 -14.27
CA ALA A 155 13.61 5.18 -15.30
C ALA A 155 13.78 6.21 -16.44
N GLU A 156 14.88 6.99 -16.49
CA GLU A 156 15.03 8.11 -17.43
C GLU A 156 15.02 7.67 -18.90
N GLY A 157 15.45 6.44 -19.18
CA GLY A 157 15.48 5.86 -20.54
C GLY A 157 14.20 5.12 -20.96
N SER A 158 13.11 5.19 -20.19
CA SER A 158 11.86 4.47 -20.49
C SER A 158 10.67 5.42 -20.57
N SER A 159 9.82 5.25 -21.57
CA SER A 159 8.65 6.12 -21.77
C SER A 159 7.49 5.75 -20.85
N ASN A 160 7.41 4.46 -20.49
CA ASN A 160 6.32 3.89 -19.70
C ASN A 160 6.80 2.71 -18.84
N PHE A 161 5.92 2.24 -17.96
CA PHE A 161 6.20 1.11 -17.06
C PHE A 161 6.45 -0.21 -17.80
N ALA A 162 5.85 -0.45 -18.96
CA ALA A 162 6.06 -1.66 -19.73
C ALA A 162 7.49 -1.73 -20.29
N GLU A 163 7.97 -0.65 -20.91
CA GLU A 163 9.36 -0.50 -21.37
C GLU A 163 10.35 -0.61 -20.22
N TYR A 164 10.08 0.07 -19.12
CA TYR A 164 10.95 0.05 -17.94
C TYR A 164 11.07 -1.37 -17.38
N SER A 165 9.95 -2.03 -17.12
CA SER A 165 9.95 -3.36 -16.53
C SER A 165 10.46 -4.45 -17.48
N ALA A 166 10.35 -4.27 -18.81
CA ALA A 166 10.93 -5.20 -19.79
C ALA A 166 12.46 -5.29 -19.67
N GLN A 167 13.13 -4.20 -19.28
CA GLN A 167 14.58 -4.17 -19.07
C GLN A 167 15.03 -4.96 -17.84
N PHE A 168 14.12 -5.26 -16.90
CA PHE A 168 14.40 -6.10 -15.73
C PHE A 168 14.03 -7.57 -15.94
N PHE A 169 13.04 -7.84 -16.79
CA PHE A 169 12.36 -9.14 -16.82
C PHE A 169 12.38 -9.86 -18.16
N GLY A 170 12.67 -9.16 -19.26
CA GLY A 170 12.63 -9.72 -20.61
C GLY A 170 11.20 -9.86 -21.15
N SER A 171 11.09 -10.07 -22.47
CA SER A 171 9.81 -10.16 -23.18
C SER A 171 8.94 -11.31 -22.71
N THR A 172 9.52 -12.48 -22.43
CA THR A 172 8.74 -13.67 -22.06
C THR A 172 7.99 -13.44 -20.75
N LEU A 173 8.66 -12.92 -19.71
CA LEU A 173 8.00 -12.66 -18.44
C LEU A 173 7.03 -11.46 -18.52
N GLN A 174 7.31 -10.50 -19.41
CA GLN A 174 6.38 -9.42 -19.72
C GLN A 174 5.06 -9.96 -20.26
N ASP A 175 5.13 -10.83 -21.27
CA ASP A 175 3.95 -11.33 -21.98
C ASP A 175 3.10 -12.25 -21.10
N ILE A 176 3.73 -13.15 -20.33
CA ILE A 176 2.99 -14.16 -19.56
C ILE A 176 2.46 -13.65 -18.22
N PHE A 177 2.99 -12.56 -17.67
CA PHE A 177 2.60 -12.10 -16.34
C PHE A 177 2.56 -10.58 -16.19
N ILE A 178 3.65 -9.85 -16.44
CA ILE A 178 3.72 -8.43 -16.03
C ILE A 178 2.69 -7.56 -16.78
N ARG A 179 2.61 -7.69 -18.11
CA ARG A 179 1.64 -6.98 -18.95
C ARG A 179 0.19 -7.38 -18.61
N PRO A 180 -0.21 -8.68 -18.62
CA PRO A 180 -1.59 -9.06 -18.34
C PRO A 180 -2.02 -8.73 -16.91
N TYR A 181 -1.13 -8.85 -15.92
CA TYR A 181 -1.42 -8.52 -14.52
C TYR A 181 -1.62 -7.01 -14.31
N ASN A 182 -0.82 -6.18 -14.95
CA ASN A 182 -0.90 -4.74 -14.74
C ASN A 182 -1.93 -4.06 -15.64
N ARG A 183 -2.01 -4.42 -16.94
CA ARG A 183 -2.72 -3.63 -17.98
C ARG A 183 -2.45 -2.11 -17.88
N LYS A 184 -1.19 -1.74 -17.58
CA LYS A 184 -0.74 -0.36 -17.30
C LYS A 184 0.27 0.12 -18.34
N GLU A 185 -0.07 -0.02 -19.60
CA GLU A 185 0.85 0.35 -20.70
C GLU A 185 1.04 1.86 -20.83
N GLU A 186 0.07 2.65 -20.35
CA GLU A 186 0.12 4.12 -20.38
C GLU A 186 0.68 4.75 -19.08
N MET A 187 1.04 3.95 -18.07
CA MET A 187 1.59 4.50 -16.83
C MET A 187 3.05 4.92 -17.00
N ASN A 188 3.41 6.10 -16.48
CA ASN A 188 4.82 6.48 -16.32
C ASN A 188 5.56 5.49 -15.40
N CYS A 189 6.89 5.49 -15.45
CA CYS A 189 7.75 4.55 -14.73
C CYS A 189 8.47 5.13 -13.50
N ASN A 190 8.37 6.44 -13.24
CA ASN A 190 9.14 7.11 -12.17
C ASN A 190 8.87 6.56 -10.77
N TRP A 191 7.63 6.10 -10.50
CA TRP A 191 7.26 5.51 -9.21
C TRP A 191 7.85 4.12 -8.99
N ALA A 192 8.30 3.45 -10.05
CA ALA A 192 8.84 2.09 -10.02
C ALA A 192 10.36 2.05 -9.76
N THR A 193 11.04 3.19 -9.91
CA THR A 193 12.48 3.34 -9.62
C THR A 193 12.81 2.85 -8.20
N GLY A 194 13.76 1.91 -8.11
CA GLY A 194 14.15 1.29 -6.84
C GLY A 194 13.09 0.39 -6.19
N ARG A 195 11.97 0.12 -6.86
CA ARG A 195 10.90 -0.78 -6.39
C ARG A 195 10.77 -2.06 -7.19
N VAL A 196 11.31 -2.10 -8.41
CA VAL A 196 11.39 -3.30 -9.24
C VAL A 196 12.64 -4.08 -8.81
N PRO A 197 12.50 -5.21 -8.08
CA PRO A 197 13.66 -5.95 -7.64
C PRO A 197 14.30 -6.67 -8.83
N SER A 198 15.63 -6.61 -8.91
CA SER A 198 16.38 -7.42 -9.87
C SER A 198 16.23 -8.91 -9.57
N ALA A 199 16.26 -9.72 -10.62
CA ALA A 199 16.32 -11.16 -10.52
C ALA A 199 17.75 -11.59 -10.16
N ASP A 200 17.92 -12.38 -9.10
CA ASP A 200 19.21 -13.04 -8.81
C ASP A 200 19.39 -14.20 -9.79
N LEU A 201 20.01 -13.90 -10.94
CA LEU A 201 20.14 -14.85 -12.04
C LEU A 201 20.86 -16.13 -11.60
N LYS A 202 21.94 -16.01 -10.82
CA LYS A 202 22.70 -17.17 -10.34
C LYS A 202 21.80 -18.10 -9.51
N LYS A 203 21.06 -17.54 -8.55
CA LYS A 203 20.15 -18.32 -7.71
C LYS A 203 19.00 -18.92 -8.51
N ILE A 204 18.49 -18.21 -9.52
CA ILE A 204 17.46 -18.73 -10.42
C ILE A 204 18.00 -19.91 -11.23
N GLU A 205 19.18 -19.79 -11.82
CA GLU A 205 19.83 -20.87 -12.58
C GLU A 205 20.05 -22.13 -11.73
N GLU A 206 20.58 -21.97 -10.52
CA GLU A 206 20.76 -23.08 -9.57
C GLU A 206 19.43 -23.77 -9.24
N ARG A 207 18.36 -22.98 -9.04
CA ARG A 207 17.03 -23.53 -8.72
C ARG A 207 16.34 -24.16 -9.93
N CYS A 208 16.62 -23.71 -11.15
CA CYS A 208 16.07 -24.30 -12.38
C CYS A 208 16.48 -25.76 -12.60
N GLN A 209 17.55 -26.22 -11.95
CA GLN A 209 18.01 -27.62 -11.98
C GLN A 209 17.25 -28.54 -11.01
N LYS A 210 16.37 -27.98 -10.16
CA LYS A 210 15.65 -28.73 -9.12
C LYS A 210 14.27 -29.15 -9.59
N THR A 211 13.77 -30.26 -9.05
CA THR A 211 12.38 -30.68 -9.27
C THR A 211 11.43 -29.80 -8.47
N ARG A 212 10.17 -29.72 -8.89
CA ARG A 212 9.12 -28.96 -8.17
C ARG A 212 9.01 -29.36 -6.70
N VAL A 213 9.07 -30.66 -6.39
CA VAL A 213 9.00 -31.17 -5.02
C VAL A 213 10.15 -30.63 -4.15
N VAL A 214 11.36 -30.55 -4.71
CA VAL A 214 12.51 -29.97 -4.00
C VAL A 214 12.30 -28.48 -3.78
N LEU A 215 11.83 -27.74 -4.80
CA LEU A 215 11.56 -26.30 -4.70
C LEU A 215 10.50 -26.00 -3.62
N GLU A 216 9.39 -26.73 -3.61
CA GLU A 216 8.31 -26.54 -2.63
C GLU A 216 8.79 -26.85 -1.20
N ASN A 217 9.60 -27.88 -1.03
CA ASN A 217 10.21 -28.21 0.25
C ASN A 217 11.17 -27.12 0.75
N GLU A 218 12.00 -26.55 -0.14
CA GLU A 218 12.88 -25.43 0.20
C GLU A 218 12.08 -24.18 0.60
N ASP A 219 11.06 -23.83 -0.19
CA ASP A 219 10.25 -22.62 0.03
C ASP A 219 9.38 -22.74 1.29
N SER A 220 8.98 -23.97 1.67
CA SER A 220 8.27 -24.21 2.93
C SER A 220 9.10 -23.87 4.18
N LYS A 221 10.43 -24.04 4.09
CA LYS A 221 11.43 -23.82 5.14
C LYS A 221 12.09 -22.44 5.08
N ALA A 222 11.94 -21.72 3.98
CA ALA A 222 12.54 -20.40 3.79
C ALA A 222 11.98 -19.37 4.78
N PRO A 223 12.76 -18.33 5.15
CA PRO A 223 12.26 -17.20 5.92
C PRO A 223 11.05 -16.58 5.24
N PHE A 224 10.01 -16.29 6.02
CA PHE A 224 8.77 -15.71 5.51
C PHE A 224 8.47 -14.37 6.18
N THR A 225 7.80 -13.51 5.42
CA THR A 225 7.26 -12.27 5.96
C THR A 225 5.91 -12.56 6.61
N CYS A 226 5.66 -11.91 7.75
CA CYS A 226 4.34 -11.89 8.36
C CYS A 226 3.75 -10.49 8.21
N PHE A 227 2.43 -10.44 8.10
CA PHE A 227 1.67 -9.24 8.42
C PHE A 227 0.89 -9.47 9.70
N ARG A 228 0.42 -8.39 10.28
CA ARG A 228 -0.46 -8.39 11.43
C ARG A 228 -1.87 -7.97 11.00
N TYR A 229 -2.85 -8.49 11.73
CA TYR A 229 -4.26 -8.11 11.58
C TYR A 229 -4.93 -8.12 12.96
N PRO A 230 -5.82 -7.17 13.28
CA PRO A 230 -6.38 -7.08 14.62
C PRO A 230 -7.21 -8.33 14.95
N ARG A 231 -6.92 -8.96 16.10
CA ARG A 231 -7.54 -10.25 16.45
C ARG A 231 -8.96 -10.10 16.96
N ASP A 232 -9.16 -9.10 17.81
CA ASP A 232 -10.41 -8.91 18.56
C ASP A 232 -11.28 -7.79 17.95
N LEU A 233 -10.87 -7.25 16.80
CA LEU A 233 -11.63 -6.23 16.06
C LEU A 233 -12.23 -6.85 14.80
N ARG A 234 -13.41 -6.36 14.44
CA ARG A 234 -14.06 -6.68 13.16
C ARG A 234 -13.44 -5.84 12.04
N GLY A 235 -12.25 -6.25 11.61
CA GLY A 235 -11.52 -5.64 10.51
C GLY A 235 -10.58 -4.49 10.91
N ILE A 236 -10.06 -3.76 9.92
CA ILE A 236 -9.11 -2.66 10.13
C ILE A 236 -9.79 -1.34 10.56
N GLY A 237 -11.04 -1.11 10.15
CA GLY A 237 -11.81 0.11 10.40
C GLY A 237 -11.91 0.52 11.86
N PRO A 238 -12.20 -0.40 12.80
CA PRO A 238 -12.26 -0.07 14.23
C PRO A 238 -10.97 0.54 14.80
N ILE A 239 -9.80 0.25 14.22
CA ILE A 239 -8.53 0.86 14.64
C ILE A 239 -8.62 2.39 14.52
N TRP A 240 -9.11 2.88 13.37
CA TRP A 240 -9.20 4.32 13.10
C TRP A 240 -10.25 5.00 13.99
N LYS A 241 -11.35 4.30 14.31
CA LYS A 241 -12.34 4.78 15.27
C LYS A 241 -11.74 4.96 16.67
N ILE A 242 -10.97 3.96 17.13
CA ILE A 242 -10.29 4.00 18.44
C ILE A 242 -9.25 5.12 18.47
N ILE A 243 -8.46 5.30 17.40
CA ILE A 243 -7.49 6.41 17.33
C ILE A 243 -8.22 7.75 17.38
N ALA A 244 -9.32 7.91 16.63
CA ALA A 244 -10.07 9.17 16.57
C ALA A 244 -10.68 9.57 17.93
N GLN A 245 -11.02 8.59 18.79
CA GLN A 245 -11.49 8.83 20.16
C GLN A 245 -10.45 9.51 21.07
N SER A 246 -9.18 9.55 20.67
CA SER A 246 -8.14 10.29 21.39
C SER A 246 -8.22 11.81 21.18
N TYR A 247 -9.08 12.28 20.29
CA TYR A 247 -9.26 13.71 19.98
C TYR A 247 -10.66 14.18 20.39
N PRO A 248 -10.87 15.48 20.68
CA PRO A 248 -12.17 16.01 21.05
C PRO A 248 -13.22 15.73 19.96
N PRO A 249 -14.39 15.16 20.28
CA PRO A 249 -15.44 14.88 19.30
C PRO A 249 -15.90 16.12 18.53
N SER A 250 -15.83 17.30 19.17
CA SER A 250 -16.18 18.59 18.57
C SER A 250 -15.29 19.01 17.40
N VAL A 251 -14.14 18.37 17.19
CA VAL A 251 -13.29 18.59 16.01
C VAL A 251 -13.95 18.01 14.76
N PHE A 252 -14.77 16.97 14.89
CA PHE A 252 -15.35 16.26 13.75
C PHE A 252 -16.77 16.75 13.44
N ARG A 253 -17.04 16.96 12.16
CA ARG A 253 -18.38 17.14 11.60
C ARG A 253 -18.61 16.06 10.57
N PHE A 254 -19.46 15.10 10.93
CA PHE A 254 -19.84 13.97 10.09
C PHE A 254 -21.11 14.30 9.30
N GLU A 255 -21.40 13.48 8.29
CA GLU A 255 -22.57 13.66 7.41
C GLU A 255 -22.58 15.04 6.73
N GLU A 256 -21.41 15.67 6.59
CA GLU A 256 -21.28 17.01 6.04
C GLU A 256 -20.41 16.95 4.78
N THR A 257 -21.03 17.25 3.63
CA THR A 257 -20.38 17.18 2.31
C THR A 257 -19.82 18.55 1.92
N VAL A 258 -18.50 18.65 1.72
CA VAL A 258 -17.90 19.83 1.09
C VAL A 258 -18.34 19.90 -0.38
N ARG A 259 -18.93 21.04 -0.77
CA ARG A 259 -19.44 21.29 -2.14
C ARG A 259 -18.58 22.25 -2.93
N HIS A 260 -17.88 23.15 -2.25
CA HIS A 260 -17.07 24.16 -2.91
C HIS A 260 -15.88 24.57 -2.04
N ILE A 261 -14.73 24.76 -2.69
CA ILE A 261 -13.50 25.26 -2.08
C ILE A 261 -13.04 26.46 -2.92
N ASP A 262 -13.03 27.63 -2.30
CA ASP A 262 -12.43 28.84 -2.88
C ASP A 262 -11.06 29.06 -2.23
N ILE A 263 -10.01 28.77 -3.00
CA ILE A 263 -8.63 28.87 -2.54
C ILE A 263 -8.22 30.33 -2.34
N ALA A 264 -8.69 31.24 -3.19
CA ALA A 264 -8.30 32.64 -3.16
C ALA A 264 -8.84 33.33 -1.89
N SER A 265 -10.11 33.06 -1.56
CA SER A 265 -10.72 33.59 -0.33
C SER A 265 -10.54 32.70 0.90
N LYS A 266 -9.87 31.54 0.77
CA LYS A 266 -9.69 30.51 1.82
C LYS A 266 -11.03 30.08 2.46
N MET A 267 -12.05 29.88 1.63
CA MET A 267 -13.41 29.54 2.05
C MET A 267 -13.75 28.10 1.68
N VAL A 268 -14.37 27.37 2.61
CA VAL A 268 -14.96 26.05 2.36
C VAL A 268 -16.46 26.17 2.58
N ARG A 269 -17.25 25.72 1.60
CA ARG A 269 -18.71 25.61 1.71
C ARG A 269 -19.12 24.14 1.72
N SER A 270 -19.94 23.78 2.68
CA SER A 270 -20.41 22.43 2.93
C SER A 270 -21.91 22.41 3.21
N LEU A 271 -22.51 21.23 3.08
CA LEU A 271 -23.93 20.95 3.36
C LEU A 271 -24.01 19.71 4.25
N MET A 272 -24.82 19.78 5.31
CA MET A 272 -25.31 18.60 6.01
C MET A 272 -26.37 17.89 5.17
#